data_AF-A0A382VVY0-F1
#
_entry.id   AF-A0A382VVY0-F1
#
_cell.length_a   1.000
_cell.length_b   1.000
_cell.length_c   1.000
_cell.angle_alpha   90.00
_cell.angle_beta   90.00
_cell.angle_gamma   90.00
#
_symmetry.space_group_name_H-M   'P 1'
#
loop_
_entity.id
_entity.type
_entity.pdbx_description
1 polymer ?
#
loop_
_entity_poly.entity_id
_entity_poly.type
_entity_poly.pdbx_seq_one_letter_code
_entity_poly.pdbx_strand_id
1 'polypeptide(L)'
;LIEQNLCRTRIMKTRPKTCYLWHKDPRKRYHIPVKTNEHCFLLSERDGRIHLPATGEGYIVDTTQFHTQVNASREERIHIVGTFK
;
A
#
# COMPACT_ATOMS: atom_id res chain seq x y z
N LEU A 1 5.94 10.05 11.94
CA LEU A 1 6.93 9.43 11.02
C LEU A 1 8.24 9.07 11.73
N ILE A 2 8.84 9.98 12.51
CA ILE A 2 10.07 9.71 13.31
C ILE A 2 9.80 8.67 14.41
N GLU A 3 8.65 8.76 15.08
CA GLU A 3 8.22 7.81 16.13
C GLU A 3 8.04 6.36 15.64
N GLN A 4 7.83 6.17 14.34
CA GLN A 4 7.59 4.85 13.73
C GLN A 4 8.88 4.20 13.18
N ASN A 5 10.04 4.80 13.45
CA ASN A 5 11.36 4.36 12.97
C ASN A 5 11.39 4.07 11.45
N LEU A 6 10.73 4.92 10.66
CA LEU A 6 10.64 4.76 9.21
C LEU A 6 11.83 5.44 8.50
N CYS A 7 12.20 4.88 7.36
CA CYS A 7 13.07 5.48 6.35
C CYS A 7 12.39 5.43 4.96
N ARG A 8 12.93 6.21 4.01
CA ARG A 8 12.49 6.24 2.60
C ARG A 8 10.97 6.36 2.43
N THR A 9 10.40 7.39 3.04
CA THR A 9 8.98 7.73 2.91
C THR A 9 8.72 8.42 1.57
N ARG A 10 7.66 8.02 0.88
CA ARG A 10 7.28 8.59 -0.42
C ARG A 10 5.77 8.66 -0.59
N ILE A 11 5.31 9.56 -1.45
CA ILE A 11 3.95 9.51 -1.98
C ILE A 11 3.93 8.48 -3.10
N MET A 12 2.98 7.56 -3.04
CA MET A 12 2.73 6.58 -4.08
C MET A 12 1.36 6.83 -4.68
N LYS A 13 1.38 7.32 -5.92
CA LYS A 13 0.21 7.63 -6.72
C LYS A 13 0.06 6.58 -7.82
N THR A 14 -1.10 5.95 -7.89
CA THR A 14 -1.40 4.88 -8.84
C THR A 14 -2.58 5.27 -9.70
N ARG A 15 -2.40 5.15 -11.02
CA ARG A 15 -3.41 5.52 -12.02
C ARG A 15 -4.62 4.57 -11.97
N PRO A 16 -5.80 5.01 -12.44
CA PRO A 16 -6.94 4.13 -12.65
C PRO A 16 -6.57 2.88 -13.46
N LYS A 17 -7.21 1.75 -13.18
CA LYS A 17 -7.07 0.50 -13.95
C LYS A 17 -5.63 0.00 -14.09
N THR A 18 -4.86 0.02 -13.00
CA THR A 18 -3.47 -0.47 -12.99
C THR A 18 -3.21 -1.41 -11.83
N CYS A 19 -2.25 -2.30 -12.01
CA CYS A 19 -1.65 -3.07 -10.93
C CYS A 19 -0.12 -3.06 -11.05
N TYR A 20 0.57 -3.39 -9.96
CA TYR A 20 2.02 -3.61 -10.00
C TYR A 20 2.36 -5.07 -10.30
N LEU A 21 3.64 -5.32 -10.57
CA LEU A 21 4.18 -6.67 -10.68
C LEU A 21 3.88 -7.46 -9.39
N TRP A 22 3.64 -8.75 -9.51
CA TRP A 22 3.60 -9.67 -8.37
C TRP A 22 5.02 -9.89 -7.83
N HIS A 23 5.34 -9.34 -6.66
CA HIS A 23 6.72 -9.30 -6.15
C HIS A 23 6.79 -9.35 -4.62
N LYS A 24 8.02 -9.40 -4.09
CA LYS A 24 8.33 -9.27 -2.66
C LYS A 24 9.21 -8.05 -2.45
N ASP A 25 8.94 -7.32 -1.38
CA ASP A 25 9.83 -6.29 -0.86
C ASP A 25 10.81 -6.89 0.16
N PRO A 26 11.99 -6.29 0.38
CA PRO A 26 12.94 -6.74 1.39
C PRO A 26 12.47 -6.49 2.83
N ARG A 27 11.48 -5.62 3.05
CA ARG A 27 10.95 -5.22 4.36
C ARG A 27 9.47 -4.89 4.27
N LYS A 28 8.77 -4.97 5.41
CA LYS A 28 7.39 -4.52 5.57
C LYS A 28 7.26 -3.03 5.25
N ARG A 29 6.06 -2.62 4.83
CA ARG A 29 5.74 -1.21 4.53
C ARG A 29 4.68 -0.68 5.47
N TYR A 30 4.84 0.59 5.84
CA TYR A 30 3.80 1.36 6.52
C TYR A 30 3.05 2.18 5.48
N HIS A 31 1.73 2.02 5.41
CA HIS A 31 0.86 2.71 4.45
C HIS A 31 -0.10 3.64 5.19
N ILE A 32 -0.12 4.91 4.79
CA ILE A 32 -1.16 5.88 5.20
C ILE A 32 -1.98 6.20 3.93
N PRO A 33 -3.20 5.65 3.79
CA PRO A 33 -4.06 5.95 2.65
C PRO A 33 -4.55 7.40 2.71
N VAL A 34 -4.40 8.13 1.60
CA VAL A 34 -4.86 9.53 1.47
C VAL A 34 -6.07 9.62 0.55
N LYS A 35 -6.07 8.86 -0.56
CA LYS A 35 -7.19 8.74 -1.48
C LYS A 35 -7.29 7.30 -1.97
N THR A 36 -8.42 6.65 -1.76
CA THR A 36 -8.65 5.23 -2.07
C THR A 36 -10.15 4.92 -2.06
N ASN A 37 -10.55 3.75 -2.54
CA ASN A 37 -11.91 3.20 -2.47
C ASN A 37 -11.85 1.68 -2.42
N GLU A 38 -12.98 0.99 -2.23
CA GLU A 38 -13.03 -0.47 -2.09
C GLU A 38 -12.47 -1.27 -3.28
N HIS A 39 -12.42 -0.67 -4.47
CA HIS A 39 -11.82 -1.26 -5.67
C HIS A 39 -10.28 -1.10 -5.72
N CYS A 40 -9.70 -0.44 -4.72
CA CYS A 40 -8.26 -0.28 -4.52
C CYS A 40 -7.79 -1.17 -3.37
N PHE A 41 -7.03 -2.22 -3.67
CA PHE A 41 -6.63 -3.21 -2.68
C PHE A 41 -5.22 -3.73 -2.92
N LEU A 42 -4.64 -4.33 -1.88
CA LEU A 42 -3.47 -5.18 -1.97
C LEU A 42 -3.96 -6.62 -2.11
N LEU A 43 -3.36 -7.38 -3.02
CA LEU A 43 -3.48 -8.83 -3.04
C LEU A 43 -2.18 -9.38 -2.45
N SER A 44 -2.28 -10.16 -1.38
CA SER A 44 -1.18 -10.83 -0.69
C SER A 44 -1.36 -12.34 -0.80
N GLU A 45 -0.25 -13.07 -0.94
CA GLU A 45 -0.24 -14.54 -1.03
C GLU A 45 -0.94 -15.21 0.14
N ARG A 46 -0.73 -14.70 1.37
CA ARG A 46 -1.30 -15.30 2.59
C ARG A 46 -2.62 -14.70 3.03
N ASP A 47 -2.73 -13.38 2.94
CA ASP A 47 -3.86 -12.63 3.51
C ASP A 47 -4.97 -12.37 2.48
N GLY A 48 -4.74 -12.73 1.21
CA GLY A 48 -5.69 -12.50 0.13
C GLY A 48 -5.90 -11.01 -0.15
N ARG A 49 -7.15 -10.60 -0.35
CA ARG A 49 -7.52 -9.24 -0.75
C ARG A 49 -7.68 -8.33 0.47
N ILE A 50 -6.81 -7.31 0.59
CA ILE A 50 -6.80 -6.34 1.68
C ILE A 50 -7.10 -4.93 1.14
N HIS A 51 -8.20 -4.32 1.59
CA HIS A 51 -8.46 -2.89 1.36
C HIS A 51 -8.00 -2.08 2.59
N LEU A 52 -7.34 -0.95 2.34
CA LEU A 52 -6.93 -0.01 3.38
C LEU A 52 -7.71 1.31 3.19
N PRO A 53 -8.62 1.69 4.11
CA PRO A 53 -9.44 2.89 3.98
C PRO A 53 -8.65 4.16 4.31
N ALA A 54 -9.07 5.29 3.74
CA ALA A 54 -8.48 6.61 4.01
C ALA A 54 -9.13 7.29 5.21
N THR A 55 -9.01 6.68 6.38
CA THR A 55 -9.58 7.14 7.66
C THR A 55 -8.60 7.95 8.51
N GLY A 56 -7.34 8.10 8.05
CA GLY A 56 -6.30 8.90 8.68
C GLY A 56 -5.29 8.08 9.48
N GLU A 57 -5.56 6.80 9.73
CA GLU A 57 -4.61 5.88 10.35
C GLU A 57 -3.59 5.34 9.33
N GLY A 58 -2.51 4.78 9.87
CA GLY A 58 -1.54 4.05 9.07
C GLY A 58 -1.52 2.56 9.42
N TYR A 59 -1.28 1.75 8.39
CA TYR A 59 -1.37 0.30 8.42
C TYR A 59 -0.01 -0.32 8.12
N ILE A 60 0.34 -1.37 8.87
CA ILE A 60 1.52 -2.18 8.58
C ILE A 60 1.08 -3.27 7.60
N VAL A 61 1.72 -3.30 6.43
CA VAL A 61 1.51 -4.32 5.40
C VAL A 61 2.75 -5.18 5.32
N ASP A 62 2.57 -6.50 5.40
CA ASP A 62 3.65 -7.46 5.26
C ASP A 62 4.01 -7.72 3.79
N THR A 63 4.66 -6.74 3.18
CA THR A 63 5.14 -6.79 1.80
C THR A 63 6.36 -7.71 1.61
N THR A 64 6.84 -8.37 2.67
CA THR A 64 7.88 -9.43 2.53
C THR A 64 7.30 -10.71 1.92
N GLN A 65 5.98 -10.80 1.89
CA GLN A 65 5.22 -11.84 1.19
C GLN A 65 4.97 -11.43 -0.26
N PHE A 66 4.66 -12.41 -1.12
CA PHE A 66 4.35 -12.11 -2.51
C PHE A 66 3.06 -11.29 -2.55
N HIS A 67 3.12 -10.14 -3.21
CA HIS A 67 1.99 -9.23 -3.24
C HIS A 67 1.97 -8.41 -4.53
N THR A 68 0.80 -7.85 -4.81
CA THR A 68 0.63 -6.74 -5.76
C THR A 68 -0.36 -5.73 -5.19
N GLN A 69 -0.21 -4.48 -5.62
CA GLN A 69 -1.24 -3.49 -5.44
C GLN A 69 -2.09 -3.40 -6.70
N VAL A 70 -3.40 -3.33 -6.52
CA VAL A 70 -4.39 -3.16 -7.58
C VAL A 70 -5.18 -1.87 -7.36
N ASN A 71 -5.28 -1.06 -8.40
CA ASN A 71 -6.27 0.00 -8.52
C ASN A 71 -7.24 -0.39 -9.65
N ALA A 72 -8.32 -1.08 -9.29
CA ALA A 72 -9.39 -1.46 -10.21
C ALA A 72 -10.49 -0.38 -10.33
N SER A 73 -10.21 0.84 -9.88
CA SER A 73 -11.16 1.95 -9.92
C SER A 73 -10.95 2.85 -11.14
N ARG A 74 -11.86 3.82 -11.30
CA ARG A 74 -11.76 4.90 -12.30
C ARG A 74 -11.03 6.14 -11.77
N GLU A 75 -10.57 6.08 -10.52
CA GLU A 75 -9.92 7.20 -9.83
C GLU A 75 -8.45 6.90 -9.51
N GLU A 76 -7.71 7.96 -9.22
CA GLU A 76 -6.34 7.84 -8.72
C GLU A 76 -6.36 7.36 -7.27
N ARG A 77 -5.41 6.48 -6.95
CA ARG A 77 -5.14 6.01 -5.59
C ARG A 77 -3.87 6.66 -5.08
N ILE A 78 -3.90 7.24 -3.89
CA ILE A 78 -2.78 7.95 -3.28
C ILE A 78 -2.55 7.43 -1.87
N HIS A 79 -1.35 6.91 -1.61
CA HIS A 79 -0.89 6.49 -0.29
C HIS A 79 0.46 7.14 0.02
N ILE A 80 0.70 7.51 1.27
CA ILE A 80 2.04 7.74 1.78
C ILE A 80 2.59 6.39 2.23
N VAL A 81 3.78 6.02 1.75
CA VAL A 81 4.39 4.72 2.05
C VAL A 81 5.76 4.92 2.68
N GLY A 82 6.00 4.28 3.81
CA GLY A 82 7.29 4.25 4.51
C GLY A 82 7.87 2.85 4.60
N THR A 83 9.20 2.77 4.72
CA THR A 83 9.95 1.53 4.96
C THR A 83 10.41 1.50 6.41
N PHE A 84 10.34 0.38 7.10
CA PHE A 84 10.96 0.26 8.41
C PHE A 84 12.48 0.21 8.30
N LYS A 85 13.19 0.88 9.22
CA LYS A 85 14.66 0.85 9.31
C LYS A 85 15.22 -0.53 9.64
#